data_AF-A0A383ASK9-F1
#
_entry.id   AF-A0A383ASK9-F1
#
_cell.length_a   1.000
_cell.length_b   1.000
_cell.length_c   1.000
_cell.angle_alpha   90.00
_cell.angle_beta   90.00
_cell.angle_gamma   90.00
#
_symmetry.space_group_name_H-M   'P 1'
#
loop_
_entity.id
_entity.type
_entity.pdbx_description
1 polymer ?
#
loop_
_entity_poly.entity_id
_entity_poly.type
_entity_poly.pdbx_seq_one_letter_code
_entity_poly.pdbx_strand_id
1 'polypeptide(L)'
;VEQLRNDFEGTYLRAWSYHNTENRLSRNFKRAENYLSLIGFVIVILGGIGVWSVTRVFIQQKLRSIAILKCLGATTLQLFFVYMLQVIILALGGSLLGVGLARAMLMAMPTNIVAEYGDIAYGLTGSAVAQGIGIGLLVSFLFALLPLLDVRHVRPLLLLRETGARLTTKIDWLRVAAVGLITVALVMVASWQADSWRVGAYVSGAFATVAVLLHFAAAGLVRVVTPLSRATWFPLRHAVISLRRPGNQT
;
A
#
# COMPACT_ATOMS: atom_id res chain seq x y z
N VAL A 1 -11.99 -22.79 40.80
CA VAL A 1 -10.75 -23.53 40.41
C VAL A 1 -9.53 -22.98 41.15
N GLU A 2 -9.37 -21.66 41.29
CA GLU A 2 -8.34 -21.05 42.16
C GLU A 2 -8.40 -21.58 43.61
N GLN A 3 -9.60 -21.72 44.18
CA GLN A 3 -9.80 -22.14 45.57
C GLN A 3 -9.51 -23.62 45.85
N LEU A 4 -9.57 -24.50 44.83
CA LEU A 4 -9.29 -25.94 45.00
C LEU A 4 -7.80 -26.28 44.86
N ARG A 5 -6.97 -25.29 44.49
CA ARG A 5 -5.52 -25.47 44.31
C ARG A 5 -4.74 -25.35 45.63
N ASN A 6 -5.29 -24.67 46.62
CA ASN A 6 -4.63 -24.46 47.91
C ASN A 6 -4.74 -25.65 48.88
N ASP A 7 -5.68 -26.59 48.66
CA ASP A 7 -5.83 -27.78 49.52
C ASP A 7 -4.95 -28.97 49.10
N PHE A 8 -4.19 -28.84 48.01
CA PHE A 8 -3.38 -29.94 47.46
C PHE A 8 -1.89 -29.57 47.24
N GLU A 9 -1.36 -28.66 48.06
CA GLU A 9 0.10 -28.46 48.19
C GLU A 9 0.72 -29.60 49.01
N GLY A 10 0.88 -30.78 48.40
CA GLY A 10 1.54 -31.90 49.08
C GLY A 10 1.68 -33.19 48.28
N THR A 11 0.94 -33.36 47.18
CA THR A 11 0.96 -34.61 46.42
C THR A 11 1.42 -34.34 44.99
N TYR A 12 2.44 -35.06 44.53
CA TYR A 12 3.02 -35.05 43.18
C TYR A 12 2.05 -35.58 42.09
N LEU A 13 0.77 -35.26 42.17
CA LEU A 13 -0.22 -35.59 41.15
C LEU A 13 -0.40 -34.36 40.25
N ARG A 14 0.32 -34.39 39.12
CA ARG A 14 0.19 -33.40 38.05
C ARG A 14 -1.16 -33.59 37.37
N ALA A 15 -2.19 -32.91 37.87
CA ALA A 15 -3.51 -32.88 37.25
C ALA A 15 -3.43 -32.12 35.92
N TRP A 16 -3.33 -32.86 34.81
CA TRP A 16 -3.45 -32.31 33.46
C TRP A 16 -4.94 -32.03 33.21
N SER A 17 -5.38 -30.79 33.37
CA SER A 17 -6.73 -30.41 32.94
C SER A 17 -6.76 -30.19 31.42
N TYR A 18 -7.63 -30.93 30.74
CA TYR A 18 -7.79 -30.92 29.28
C TYR A 18 -8.10 -29.50 28.72
N HIS A 19 -8.74 -28.65 29.53
CA HIS A 19 -9.08 -27.26 29.20
C HIS A 19 -7.88 -26.33 28.97
N ASN A 20 -6.70 -26.63 29.54
CA ASN A 20 -5.54 -25.73 29.38
C ASN A 20 -4.84 -25.91 28.01
N THR A 21 -4.95 -27.10 27.40
CA THR A 21 -4.40 -27.41 26.07
C THR A 21 -5.26 -26.78 24.97
N GLU A 22 -6.59 -26.83 25.10
CA GLU A 22 -7.56 -26.18 24.21
C GLU A 22 -7.34 -24.65 24.16
N ASN A 23 -7.13 -24.03 25.32
CA ASN A 23 -6.83 -22.61 25.42
C ASN A 23 -5.46 -22.20 24.83
N ARG A 24 -4.47 -23.10 24.80
CA ARG A 24 -3.17 -22.81 24.16
C ARG A 24 -3.26 -22.91 22.65
N LEU A 25 -3.94 -23.92 22.11
CA LEU A 25 -4.10 -24.13 20.69
C LEU A 25 -4.92 -22.99 20.05
N SER A 26 -6.07 -22.63 20.63
CA SER A 26 -6.90 -21.51 20.18
C SER A 26 -6.16 -20.16 20.23
N ARG A 27 -5.32 -19.93 21.24
CA ARG A 27 -4.46 -18.73 21.31
C ARG A 27 -3.39 -18.72 20.22
N ASN A 28 -2.82 -19.87 19.87
CA ASN A 28 -1.82 -19.96 18.80
C ASN A 28 -2.45 -19.75 17.42
N PHE A 29 -3.62 -20.33 17.15
CA PHE A 29 -4.38 -20.07 15.91
C PHE A 29 -4.73 -18.58 15.78
N LYS A 30 -5.25 -17.95 16.85
CA LYS A 30 -5.57 -16.52 16.84
C LYS A 30 -4.34 -15.63 16.61
N ARG A 31 -3.16 -16.05 17.08
CA ARG A 31 -1.90 -15.35 16.77
C ARG A 31 -1.52 -15.52 15.30
N ALA A 32 -1.58 -16.73 14.77
CA ALA A 32 -1.26 -17.01 13.37
C ALA A 32 -2.18 -16.22 12.41
N GLU A 33 -3.48 -16.17 12.72
CA GLU A 33 -4.47 -15.36 11.99
C GLU A 33 -4.10 -13.87 12.01
N ASN A 34 -3.77 -13.31 13.18
CA ASN A 34 -3.33 -11.92 13.29
C ASN A 34 -2.04 -11.65 12.50
N TYR A 35 -1.07 -12.58 12.51
CA TYR A 35 0.15 -12.44 11.71
C TYR A 35 -0.15 -12.48 10.21
N LEU A 36 -1.02 -13.38 9.76
CA LEU A 36 -1.39 -13.50 8.36
C LEU A 36 -2.16 -12.26 7.88
N SER A 37 -3.05 -11.73 8.72
CA SER A 37 -3.75 -10.46 8.48
C SER A 37 -2.76 -9.29 8.37
N LEU A 38 -1.77 -9.22 9.28
CA LEU A 38 -0.73 -8.19 9.24
C LEU A 38 0.11 -8.28 7.96
N ILE A 39 0.52 -9.49 7.56
CA ILE A 39 1.25 -9.71 6.31
C ILE A 39 0.39 -9.31 5.11
N GLY A 40 -0.89 -9.70 5.09
CA GLY A 40 -1.85 -9.32 4.06
C GLY A 40 -1.96 -7.80 3.92
N PHE A 41 -2.04 -7.10 5.04
CA PHE A 41 -2.07 -5.63 5.06
C PHE A 41 -0.79 -5.02 4.47
N VAL A 42 0.38 -5.54 4.83
CA VAL A 42 1.67 -5.08 4.27
C VAL A 42 1.74 -5.31 2.76
N ILE A 43 1.25 -6.45 2.27
CA ILE A 43 1.18 -6.77 0.83
C ILE A 43 0.26 -5.78 0.11
N VAL A 44 -0.89 -5.43 0.69
CA VAL A 44 -1.83 -4.46 0.11
C VAL A 44 -1.17 -3.08 -0.01
N ILE A 45 -0.42 -2.63 1.00
CA ILE A 45 0.33 -1.36 0.95
C ILE A 45 1.38 -1.40 -0.16
N LEU A 46 2.20 -2.47 -0.20
CA LEU A 46 3.23 -2.63 -1.23
C LEU A 46 2.62 -2.61 -2.64
N GLY A 47 1.49 -3.30 -2.82
CA GLY A 47 0.70 -3.26 -4.05
C GLY A 47 0.22 -1.85 -4.39
N GLY A 48 -0.33 -1.12 -3.43
CA GLY A 48 -0.76 0.27 -3.59
C GLY A 48 0.36 1.22 -4.02
N ILE A 49 1.55 1.11 -3.42
CA ILE A 49 2.73 1.89 -3.81
C ILE A 49 3.14 1.56 -5.26
N GLY A 50 3.09 0.28 -5.63
CA GLY A 50 3.34 -0.17 -7.01
C GLY A 50 2.36 0.47 -8.01
N VAL A 51 1.06 0.40 -7.72
CA VAL A 51 0.01 1.02 -8.54
C VAL A 51 0.26 2.53 -8.67
N TRP A 52 0.52 3.23 -7.57
CA TRP A 52 0.82 4.66 -7.57
C TRP A 52 2.02 5.01 -8.47
N SER A 53 3.11 4.25 -8.36
CA SER A 53 4.32 4.46 -9.14
C SER A 53 4.06 4.26 -10.64
N VAL A 54 3.42 3.15 -11.01
CA VAL A 54 3.11 2.82 -12.40
C VAL A 54 2.13 3.83 -13.00
N THR A 55 1.06 4.18 -12.28
CA THR A 55 0.10 5.19 -12.75
C THR A 55 0.77 6.55 -12.90
N ARG A 56 1.65 6.94 -11.97
CA ARG A 56 2.41 8.20 -12.08
C ARG A 56 3.27 8.23 -13.33
N VAL A 57 4.03 7.17 -13.60
CA VAL A 57 4.88 7.06 -14.81
C VAL A 57 4.01 7.05 -16.07
N PHE A 58 2.91 6.31 -16.07
CA PHE A 58 1.97 6.26 -17.19
C PHE A 58 1.40 7.64 -17.53
N ILE A 59 0.95 8.40 -16.52
CA ILE A 59 0.48 9.77 -16.71
C ILE A 59 1.58 10.67 -17.26
N GLN A 60 2.80 10.55 -16.74
CA GLN A 60 3.96 11.32 -17.23
C GLN A 60 4.24 11.08 -18.71
N GLN A 61 4.18 9.82 -19.17
CA GLN A 61 4.35 9.47 -20.57
C GLN A 61 3.21 10.02 -21.46
N LYS A 62 2.00 10.16 -20.91
CA LYS A 62 0.83 10.66 -21.64
C LYS A 62 0.63 12.18 -21.55
N LEU A 63 1.51 12.92 -20.83
CA LEU A 63 1.38 14.37 -20.66
C LEU A 63 1.27 15.14 -21.98
N ARG A 64 2.02 14.74 -23.03
CA ARG A 64 1.97 15.39 -24.35
C ARG A 64 0.60 15.21 -25.01
N SER A 65 0.07 13.99 -25.00
CA SER A 65 -1.26 13.68 -25.54
C SER A 65 -2.37 14.41 -24.78
N ILE A 66 -2.26 14.48 -23.44
CA ILE A 66 -3.16 15.24 -22.55
C ILE A 66 -3.18 16.72 -22.95
N ALA A 67 -2.00 17.32 -23.18
CA ALA A 67 -1.91 18.72 -23.57
C ALA A 67 -2.55 18.98 -24.94
N ILE A 68 -2.34 18.11 -25.92
CA ILE A 68 -2.98 18.20 -27.25
C ILE A 68 -4.51 18.12 -27.12
N LEU A 69 -5.01 17.18 -26.32
CA LEU A 69 -6.45 17.00 -26.13
C LEU A 69 -7.10 18.21 -25.43
N LYS A 70 -6.39 18.83 -24.47
CA LYS A 70 -6.84 20.09 -23.83
C LYS A 70 -6.86 21.26 -24.82
N CYS A 71 -5.92 21.32 -25.77
CA CYS A 71 -5.95 22.32 -26.85
C CYS A 71 -7.13 22.13 -27.82
N LEU A 72 -7.58 20.88 -28.02
CA LEU A 72 -8.77 20.54 -28.79
C LEU A 72 -10.09 20.79 -28.05
N GLY A 73 -10.04 21.31 -26.82
CA GLY A 73 -11.24 21.67 -26.03
C GLY A 73 -11.70 20.63 -25.02
N ALA A 74 -10.95 19.54 -24.81
CA ALA A 74 -11.32 18.56 -23.80
C ALA A 74 -11.19 19.12 -22.37
N THR A 75 -12.21 18.87 -21.55
CA THR A 75 -12.24 19.37 -20.17
C THR A 75 -11.35 18.52 -19.27
N THR A 76 -10.78 19.14 -18.23
CA THR A 76 -9.90 18.44 -17.28
C THR A 76 -10.64 17.30 -16.55
N LEU A 77 -11.93 17.47 -16.26
CA LEU A 77 -12.77 16.43 -15.67
C LEU A 77 -12.96 15.23 -16.60
N GLN A 78 -13.19 15.48 -17.89
CA GLN A 78 -13.32 14.40 -18.87
C GLN A 78 -12.05 13.56 -18.95
N LEU A 79 -10.87 14.19 -19.01
CA LEU A 79 -9.60 13.46 -18.98
C LEU A 79 -9.44 12.66 -17.68
N PHE A 80 -9.75 13.27 -16.53
CA PHE A 80 -9.68 12.58 -15.24
C PHE A 80 -10.53 11.31 -15.21
N PHE A 81 -11.79 11.37 -15.65
CA PHE A 81 -12.68 10.19 -15.67
C PHE A 81 -12.20 9.11 -16.64
N VAL A 82 -11.72 9.48 -17.83
CA VAL A 82 -11.22 8.51 -18.83
C VAL A 82 -10.01 7.75 -18.29
N TYR A 83 -9.03 8.45 -17.71
CA TYR A 83 -7.85 7.81 -17.15
C TYR A 83 -8.16 7.04 -15.85
N MET A 84 -9.08 7.53 -15.03
CA MET A 84 -9.54 6.81 -13.83
C MET A 84 -10.20 5.48 -14.22
N LEU A 85 -11.09 5.52 -15.22
CA LEU A 85 -11.74 4.32 -15.74
C LEU A 85 -10.72 3.31 -16.29
N GLN A 86 -9.69 3.80 -17.01
CA GLN A 86 -8.62 2.95 -17.50
C GLN A 86 -7.88 2.23 -16.36
N VAL A 87 -7.57 2.93 -15.26
CA VAL A 87 -6.93 2.31 -14.10
C VAL A 87 -7.86 1.30 -13.42
N ILE A 88 -9.15 1.60 -13.29
CA ILE A 88 -10.14 0.67 -12.70
C ILE A 88 -10.25 -0.60 -13.54
N ILE A 89 -10.29 -0.49 -14.88
CA ILE A 89 -10.34 -1.65 -15.77
C ILE A 89 -9.07 -2.51 -15.62
N LEU A 90 -7.90 -1.89 -15.52
CA LEU A 90 -6.64 -2.59 -15.28
C LEU A 90 -6.62 -3.26 -13.90
N ALA A 91 -7.15 -2.60 -12.87
CA ALA A 91 -7.24 -3.13 -11.52
C ALA A 91 -8.23 -4.31 -11.44
N LEU A 92 -9.36 -4.25 -12.15
CA LEU A 92 -10.30 -5.37 -12.31
C LEU A 92 -9.60 -6.56 -12.96
N GLY A 93 -8.93 -6.34 -14.09
CA GLY A 93 -8.16 -7.39 -14.77
C GLY A 93 -7.08 -8.01 -13.88
N GLY A 94 -6.30 -7.17 -13.20
CA GLY A 94 -5.28 -7.62 -12.24
C GLY A 94 -5.87 -8.42 -11.07
N SER A 95 -7.02 -8.00 -10.55
CA SER A 95 -7.70 -8.70 -9.44
C SER A 95 -8.22 -10.07 -9.88
N LEU A 96 -8.83 -10.17 -11.07
CA LEU A 96 -9.28 -11.45 -11.63
C LEU A 96 -8.09 -12.39 -11.89
N LEU A 97 -6.99 -11.87 -12.44
CA LEU A 97 -5.77 -12.65 -12.64
C LEU A 97 -5.16 -13.11 -11.30
N GLY A 98 -5.17 -12.26 -10.28
CA GLY A 98 -4.72 -12.61 -8.93
C GLY A 98 -5.54 -13.74 -8.32
N VAL A 99 -6.87 -13.70 -8.46
CA VAL A 99 -7.76 -14.78 -8.01
C VAL A 99 -7.50 -16.07 -8.80
N GLY A 100 -7.29 -15.96 -10.11
CA GLY A 100 -6.92 -17.10 -10.96
C GLY A 100 -5.60 -17.75 -10.53
N LEU A 101 -4.58 -16.94 -10.24
CA LEU A 101 -3.29 -17.40 -9.73
C LEU A 101 -3.41 -18.05 -8.36
N ALA A 102 -4.17 -17.44 -7.43
CA ALA A 102 -4.42 -18.01 -6.12
C ALA A 102 -5.06 -19.41 -6.23
N ARG A 103 -6.07 -19.54 -7.11
CA ARG A 103 -6.73 -20.82 -7.39
C ARG A 103 -5.78 -21.85 -8.03
N ALA A 104 -4.91 -21.42 -8.93
CA ALA A 104 -3.91 -22.30 -9.55
C ALA A 104 -2.87 -22.80 -8.52
N MET A 105 -2.41 -21.93 -7.62
CA MET A 105 -1.51 -22.32 -6.53
C MET A 105 -2.16 -23.32 -5.55
N LEU A 106 -3.44 -23.14 -5.25
CA LEU A 106 -4.22 -24.10 -4.45
C LEU A 106 -4.33 -25.47 -5.12
N MET A 107 -4.49 -25.52 -6.44
CA MET A 107 -4.52 -26.80 -7.19
C MET A 107 -3.14 -27.45 -7.31
N ALA A 108 -2.06 -26.67 -7.32
CA ALA A 108 -0.70 -27.16 -7.40
C ALA A 108 -0.16 -27.71 -6.07
N MET A 109 -0.90 -27.57 -4.96
CA MET A 109 -0.54 -28.11 -3.66
C MET A 109 -0.52 -29.66 -3.71
N PRO A 110 0.60 -30.31 -3.33
CA PRO A 110 0.71 -31.76 -3.33
C PRO A 110 -0.31 -32.42 -2.39
N THR A 111 -1.14 -33.33 -2.92
CA THR A 111 -2.19 -34.04 -2.17
C THR A 111 -1.65 -34.97 -1.07
N ASN A 112 -0.37 -35.33 -1.14
CA ASN A 112 0.33 -36.17 -0.17
C ASN A 112 0.58 -35.50 1.18
N ILE A 113 0.63 -34.16 1.26
CA ILE A 113 0.78 -33.41 2.53
C ILE A 113 -0.58 -33.31 3.26
N VAL A 114 -1.68 -33.30 2.49
CA VAL A 114 -3.05 -33.12 3.00
C VAL A 114 -3.63 -34.43 3.55
N ALA A 115 -3.30 -35.57 2.94
CA ALA A 115 -3.80 -36.87 3.36
C ALA A 115 -3.41 -37.27 4.80
N GLU A 116 -2.30 -36.73 5.33
CA GLU A 116 -1.79 -37.07 6.66
C GLU A 116 -2.46 -36.27 7.79
N TYR A 117 -3.15 -35.16 7.48
CA TYR A 117 -3.76 -34.25 8.45
C TYR A 117 -5.31 -34.27 8.46
N GLY A 118 -5.93 -35.21 7.74
CA GLY A 118 -7.39 -35.33 7.62
C GLY A 118 -8.01 -34.41 6.56
N ASP A 119 -9.32 -34.58 6.34
CA ASP A 119 -10.10 -33.93 5.27
C ASP A 119 -10.32 -32.43 5.56
N ILE A 120 -9.23 -31.65 5.55
CA ILE A 120 -9.27 -30.21 5.71
C ILE A 120 -9.76 -29.63 4.39
N ALA A 121 -10.97 -29.07 4.38
CA ALA A 121 -11.57 -28.45 3.20
C ALA A 121 -10.80 -27.17 2.81
N TYR A 122 -9.75 -27.31 2.01
CA TYR A 122 -9.04 -26.19 1.40
C TYR A 122 -9.85 -25.66 0.22
N GLY A 123 -10.59 -24.57 0.44
CA GLY A 123 -11.47 -23.99 -0.58
C GLY A 123 -11.34 -22.48 -0.65
N LEU A 124 -11.28 -21.95 -1.87
CA LEU A 124 -11.42 -20.51 -2.10
C LEU A 124 -12.91 -20.16 -1.98
N THR A 125 -13.34 -19.68 -0.81
CA THR A 125 -14.74 -19.28 -0.59
C THR A 125 -15.10 -18.07 -1.45
N GLY A 126 -16.31 -18.03 -1.99
CA GLY A 126 -16.79 -16.89 -2.80
C GLY A 126 -16.74 -15.55 -2.06
N SER A 127 -16.92 -15.56 -0.74
CA SER A 127 -16.76 -14.38 0.12
C SER A 127 -15.33 -13.84 0.11
N ALA A 128 -14.33 -14.72 0.23
CA ALA A 128 -12.91 -14.34 0.20
C ALA A 128 -12.51 -13.75 -1.15
N VAL A 129 -13.04 -14.30 -2.24
CA VAL A 129 -12.84 -13.75 -3.60
C VAL A 129 -13.44 -12.35 -3.72
N ALA A 130 -14.69 -12.18 -3.30
CA ALA A 130 -15.37 -10.89 -3.35
C ALA A 130 -14.66 -9.83 -2.50
N GLN A 131 -14.22 -10.18 -1.29
CA GLN A 131 -13.45 -9.32 -0.41
C GLN A 131 -12.09 -8.96 -1.01
N GLY A 132 -11.36 -9.93 -1.57
CA GLY A 132 -10.08 -9.70 -2.22
C GLY A 132 -10.17 -8.75 -3.41
N ILE A 133 -11.14 -8.97 -4.31
CA ILE A 133 -11.41 -8.08 -5.44
C ILE A 133 -11.83 -6.69 -4.95
N GLY A 134 -12.73 -6.61 -3.98
CA GLY A 134 -13.21 -5.35 -3.43
C GLY A 134 -12.08 -4.51 -2.82
N ILE A 135 -11.22 -5.12 -2.01
CA ILE A 135 -10.06 -4.45 -1.40
C ILE A 135 -9.05 -4.04 -2.49
N GLY A 136 -8.74 -4.93 -3.44
CA GLY A 136 -7.80 -4.65 -4.52
C GLY A 136 -8.24 -3.47 -5.39
N LEU A 137 -9.53 -3.39 -5.73
CA LEU A 137 -10.12 -2.27 -6.47
C LEU A 137 -10.10 -0.98 -5.68
N LEU A 138 -10.54 -1.03 -4.41
CA LEU A 138 -10.57 0.14 -3.55
C LEU A 138 -9.17 0.73 -3.41
N VAL A 139 -8.18 -0.10 -3.10
CA VAL A 139 -6.78 0.31 -2.93
C VAL A 139 -6.22 0.87 -4.24
N SER A 140 -6.45 0.18 -5.37
CA SER A 140 -5.99 0.66 -6.67
C SER A 140 -6.59 2.04 -7.01
N PHE A 141 -7.89 2.22 -6.78
CA PHE A 141 -8.58 3.49 -6.99
C PHE A 141 -8.01 4.60 -6.11
N LEU A 142 -7.82 4.33 -4.81
CA LEU A 142 -7.30 5.28 -3.84
C LEU A 142 -5.89 5.75 -4.21
N PHE A 143 -4.99 4.82 -4.55
CA PHE A 143 -3.61 5.13 -4.88
C PHE A 143 -3.46 5.75 -6.28
N ALA A 144 -4.34 5.42 -7.23
CA ALA A 144 -4.37 6.03 -8.55
C ALA A 144 -4.91 7.46 -8.53
N LEU A 145 -5.81 7.78 -7.59
CA LEU A 145 -6.37 9.12 -7.44
C LEU A 145 -5.29 10.20 -7.32
N LEU A 146 -4.21 9.90 -6.59
CA LEU A 146 -3.13 10.86 -6.33
C LEU A 146 -2.38 11.33 -7.60
N PRO A 147 -1.82 10.45 -8.45
CA PRO A 147 -1.19 10.86 -9.70
C PRO A 147 -2.19 11.39 -10.73
N LEU A 148 -3.45 10.95 -10.67
CA LEU A 148 -4.52 11.50 -11.53
C LEU A 148 -4.86 12.96 -11.19
N LEU A 149 -4.79 13.36 -9.92
CA LEU A 149 -4.95 14.77 -9.53
C LEU A 149 -3.85 15.67 -10.10
N ASP A 150 -2.65 15.14 -10.32
CA ASP A 150 -1.55 15.89 -10.94
C ASP A 150 -1.86 16.26 -12.41
N VAL A 151 -2.75 15.53 -13.10
CA VAL A 151 -3.23 15.85 -14.46
C VAL A 151 -3.94 17.21 -14.51
N ARG A 152 -4.62 17.60 -13.42
CA ARG A 152 -5.32 18.90 -13.35
C ARG A 152 -4.37 20.09 -13.52
N HIS A 153 -3.12 19.94 -13.08
CA HIS A 153 -2.12 21.00 -13.06
C HIS A 153 -1.30 21.09 -14.36
N VAL A 154 -1.56 20.22 -15.33
CA VAL A 154 -0.89 20.20 -16.63
C VAL A 154 -1.31 21.43 -17.43
N ARG A 155 -0.37 22.37 -17.57
CA ARG A 155 -0.54 23.60 -18.36
C ARG A 155 -0.27 23.29 -19.84
N PRO A 156 -1.10 23.78 -20.78
CA PRO A 156 -0.86 23.60 -22.22
C PRO A 156 0.50 24.13 -22.69
N LEU A 157 1.04 25.13 -21.98
CA LEU A 157 2.36 25.73 -22.22
C LEU A 157 3.54 24.73 -22.15
N LEU A 158 3.31 23.52 -21.64
CA LEU A 158 4.30 22.43 -21.61
C LEU A 158 4.68 21.92 -23.00
N LEU A 159 3.84 22.16 -24.01
CA LEU A 159 4.17 21.85 -25.41
C LEU A 159 5.23 22.77 -26.01
N LEU A 160 5.42 23.98 -25.45
CA LEU A 160 6.34 25.00 -25.97
C LEU A 160 7.71 25.01 -25.25
N ARG A 161 7.86 24.24 -24.17
CA ARG A 161 9.08 24.20 -23.36
C ARG A 161 9.41 22.74 -23.02
N GLU A 162 10.12 22.06 -23.93
CA GLU A 162 10.62 20.68 -23.72
C GLU A 162 11.51 20.55 -22.48
N THR A 163 12.03 21.66 -21.95
CA THR A 163 12.79 21.70 -20.72
C THR A 163 11.88 21.72 -19.49
N GLY A 164 11.56 20.53 -18.98
CA GLY A 164 11.19 20.35 -17.59
C GLY A 164 9.90 21.06 -17.20
N ALA A 165 8.79 20.48 -17.65
CA ALA A 165 7.45 20.71 -17.12
C ALA A 165 7.40 20.58 -15.59
N ARG A 166 7.79 21.64 -14.87
CA ARG A 166 7.63 21.70 -13.41
C ARG A 166 6.13 21.71 -13.13
N LEU A 167 5.58 20.59 -12.67
CA LEU A 167 4.36 20.59 -11.88
C LEU A 167 4.66 21.49 -10.67
N THR A 168 4.17 22.73 -10.69
CA THR A 168 4.47 23.72 -9.66
C THR A 168 4.08 23.17 -8.30
N THR A 169 5.03 23.13 -7.35
CA THR A 169 4.89 22.66 -5.97
C THR A 169 4.05 23.62 -5.11
N LYS A 170 2.90 24.08 -5.60
CA LYS A 170 1.92 24.72 -4.73
C LYS A 170 1.21 23.60 -3.97
N ILE A 171 1.12 23.74 -2.65
CA ILE A 171 0.36 22.85 -1.79
C ILE A 171 -1.10 23.01 -2.21
N ASP A 172 -1.60 22.08 -3.02
CA ASP A 172 -3.02 22.02 -3.37
C ASP A 172 -3.77 21.35 -2.22
N TRP A 173 -4.73 22.07 -1.64
CA TRP A 173 -5.57 21.55 -0.56
C TRP A 173 -6.31 20.28 -0.98
N LEU A 174 -6.66 20.14 -2.26
CA LEU A 174 -7.30 18.94 -2.78
C LEU A 174 -6.34 17.73 -2.78
N ARG A 175 -5.04 17.97 -3.01
CA ARG A 175 -4.01 16.94 -2.89
C ARG A 175 -3.81 16.53 -1.43
N VAL A 176 -3.81 17.48 -0.50
CA VAL A 176 -3.74 17.20 0.93
C VAL A 176 -4.97 16.39 1.38
N ALA A 177 -6.16 16.78 0.92
CA ALA A 177 -7.40 16.04 1.18
C ALA A 177 -7.36 14.63 0.59
N ALA A 178 -6.83 14.44 -0.63
CA ALA A 178 -6.69 13.11 -1.24
C ALA A 178 -5.69 12.23 -0.48
N VAL A 179 -4.55 12.78 -0.03
CA VAL A 179 -3.61 12.04 0.84
C VAL A 179 -4.26 11.69 2.18
N GLY A 180 -5.00 12.62 2.79
CA GLY A 180 -5.76 12.38 4.01
C GLY A 180 -6.78 11.27 3.82
N LEU A 181 -7.54 11.30 2.73
CA LEU A 181 -8.51 10.26 2.37
C LEU A 181 -7.85 8.90 2.18
N ILE A 182 -6.73 8.83 1.45
CA ILE A 182 -5.96 7.59 1.26
C ILE A 182 -5.52 7.03 2.60
N THR A 183 -5.00 7.90 3.47
CA THR A 183 -4.52 7.52 4.80
C THR A 183 -5.67 6.98 5.67
N VAL A 184 -6.81 7.68 5.69
CA VAL A 184 -7.99 7.27 6.45
C VAL A 184 -8.56 5.95 5.93
N ALA A 185 -8.69 5.78 4.61
CA ALA A 185 -9.23 4.55 4.07
C ALA A 185 -8.25 3.37 4.22
N LEU A 186 -6.93 3.58 4.15
CA LEU A 186 -5.95 2.55 4.53
C LEU A 186 -6.08 2.15 5.99
N VAL A 187 -6.22 3.11 6.91
CA VAL A 187 -6.47 2.84 8.33
C VAL A 187 -7.76 2.05 8.49
N MET A 188 -8.83 2.44 7.80
CA MET A 188 -10.13 1.77 7.90
C MET A 188 -10.07 0.32 7.37
N VAL A 189 -9.38 0.09 6.25
CA VAL A 189 -9.12 -1.26 5.72
C VAL A 189 -8.24 -2.07 6.68
N ALA A 190 -7.21 -1.47 7.28
CA ALA A 190 -6.38 -2.12 8.29
C ALA A 190 -7.18 -2.56 9.53
N SER A 191 -8.03 -1.66 10.02
CA SER A 191 -8.91 -1.90 11.16
C SER A 191 -9.89 -3.03 10.88
N TRP A 192 -10.45 -3.06 9.67
CA TRP A 192 -11.40 -4.09 9.27
C TRP A 192 -10.71 -5.45 9.08
N GLN A 193 -9.50 -5.49 8.53
CA GLN A 193 -8.77 -6.72 8.27
C GLN A 193 -8.20 -7.37 9.55
N ALA A 194 -7.94 -6.58 10.59
CA ALA A 194 -7.31 -7.07 11.83
C ALA A 194 -8.29 -7.52 12.93
N ASP A 195 -9.61 -7.41 12.72
CA ASP A 195 -10.68 -7.69 13.70
C ASP A 195 -10.43 -7.11 15.12
N SER A 196 -9.58 -6.08 15.19
CA SER A 196 -9.10 -5.46 16.41
C SER A 196 -8.64 -4.03 16.12
N TRP A 197 -9.41 -3.07 16.66
CA TRP A 197 -9.14 -1.63 16.54
C TRP A 197 -7.73 -1.22 16.99
N ARG A 198 -7.15 -1.97 17.95
CA ARG A 198 -5.83 -1.66 18.51
C ARG A 198 -4.71 -2.00 17.53
N VAL A 199 -4.79 -3.15 16.85
CA VAL A 199 -3.76 -3.59 15.90
C VAL A 199 -3.76 -2.69 14.66
N GLY A 200 -4.94 -2.37 14.12
CA GLY A 200 -5.08 -1.43 13.02
C GLY A 200 -4.48 -0.05 13.33
N ALA A 201 -4.74 0.48 14.54
CA ALA A 201 -4.18 1.76 14.98
C ALA A 201 -2.66 1.73 15.15
N TYR A 202 -2.10 0.68 15.76
CA TYR A 202 -0.64 0.56 15.94
C TYR A 202 0.09 0.45 14.60
N VAL A 203 -0.44 -0.35 13.67
CA VAL A 203 0.19 -0.55 12.35
C VAL A 203 0.11 0.72 11.51
N SER A 204 -1.07 1.36 11.46
CA SER A 204 -1.23 2.63 10.75
C SER A 204 -0.34 3.73 11.36
N GLY A 205 -0.26 3.76 12.69
CA GLY A 205 0.63 4.66 13.43
C GLY A 205 2.09 4.41 13.10
N ALA A 206 2.55 3.15 13.05
CA ALA A 206 3.91 2.79 12.69
C ALA A 206 4.26 3.25 11.26
N PHE A 207 3.38 3.01 10.29
CA PHE A 207 3.58 3.47 8.90
C PHE A 207 3.60 4.99 8.78
N ALA A 208 2.68 5.69 9.46
CA ALA A 208 2.68 7.15 9.52
C ALA A 208 3.99 7.68 10.12
N THR A 209 4.47 7.04 11.20
CA THR A 209 5.74 7.39 11.85
C THR A 209 6.91 7.20 10.90
N VAL A 210 6.98 6.06 10.20
CA VAL A 210 8.04 5.79 9.21
C VAL A 210 7.98 6.78 8.05
N ALA A 211 6.79 7.10 7.53
CA ALA A 211 6.63 8.05 6.44
C ALA A 211 7.10 9.46 6.84
N VAL A 212 6.73 9.90 8.05
CA VAL A 212 7.17 11.18 8.63
C VAL A 212 8.68 11.18 8.83
N LEU A 213 9.24 10.10 9.38
CA LEU A 213 10.67 9.97 9.64
C LEU A 213 11.48 9.98 8.33
N LEU A 214 11.01 9.29 7.28
CA LEU A 214 11.59 9.34 5.94
C LEU A 214 11.47 10.73 5.30
N HIS A 215 10.34 11.40 5.47
CA HIS A 215 10.17 12.77 4.97
C HIS A 215 11.16 13.74 5.64
N PHE A 216 11.30 13.67 6.96
CA PHE A 216 12.26 14.47 7.69
C PHE A 216 13.70 14.09 7.38
N ALA A 217 14.01 12.80 7.20
CA ALA A 217 15.33 12.34 6.78
C ALA A 217 15.68 12.88 5.38
N ALA A 218 14.77 12.79 4.41
CA ALA A 218 14.95 13.37 3.09
C ALA A 218 15.10 14.90 3.15
N ALA A 219 14.27 15.59 3.94
CA ALA A 219 14.36 17.03 4.12
C ALA A 219 15.67 17.46 4.83
N GLY A 220 16.13 16.67 5.81
CA GLY A 220 17.39 16.85 6.51
C GLY A 220 18.57 16.64 5.58
N LEU A 221 18.58 15.57 4.80
CA LEU A 221 19.59 15.30 3.79
C LEU A 221 19.66 16.45 2.77
N VAL A 222 18.52 16.92 2.25
CA VAL A 222 18.46 18.07 1.35
C VAL A 222 18.99 19.33 2.04
N ARG A 223 18.62 19.59 3.30
CA ARG A 223 19.13 20.75 4.08
C ARG A 223 20.64 20.69 4.29
N VAL A 224 21.21 19.54 4.58
CA VAL A 224 22.65 19.35 4.81
C VAL A 224 23.43 19.45 3.49
N VAL A 225 22.86 18.95 2.39
CA VAL A 225 23.49 18.98 1.06
C VAL A 225 23.35 20.35 0.38
N THR A 226 22.30 21.14 0.66
CA THR A 226 22.10 22.48 0.08
C THR A 226 23.23 23.49 0.32
N PRO A 227 23.79 23.68 1.53
CA PRO A 227 24.90 24.61 1.74
C PRO A 227 26.17 24.18 1.00
N LEU A 228 26.35 22.88 0.78
CA LEU A 228 27.49 22.32 0.04
C LEU A 228 27.48 22.70 -1.46
N SER A 229 26.32 23.14 -2.00
CA SER A 229 26.23 23.69 -3.36
C SER A 229 26.90 25.06 -3.54
N ARG A 230 27.27 25.74 -2.46
CA ARG A 230 28.02 27.00 -2.46
C ARG A 230 29.53 26.80 -2.30
N ALA A 231 30.00 25.55 -2.22
CA ALA A 231 31.42 25.25 -2.07
C ALA A 231 32.22 25.66 -3.33
N THR A 232 33.43 26.15 -3.11
CA THR A 232 34.35 26.64 -4.16
C THR A 232 34.95 25.51 -4.99
N TRP A 233 34.87 24.26 -4.53
CA TRP A 233 35.41 23.08 -5.22
C TRP A 233 34.46 22.58 -6.32
N PHE A 234 34.93 22.68 -7.57
CA PHE A 234 34.16 22.42 -8.79
C PHE A 234 33.48 21.03 -8.84
N PRO A 235 34.12 19.91 -8.42
CA PRO A 235 33.49 18.58 -8.46
C PRO A 235 32.34 18.44 -7.47
N LEU A 236 32.51 18.94 -6.24
CA LEU A 236 31.48 18.93 -5.19
C LEU A 236 30.26 19.75 -5.60
N ARG A 237 30.49 20.93 -6.20
CA ARG A 237 29.41 21.78 -6.71
C ARG A 237 28.59 21.05 -7.79
N HIS A 238 29.25 20.39 -8.73
CA HIS A 238 28.57 19.65 -9.80
C HIS A 238 27.87 18.38 -9.31
N ALA A 239 28.45 17.63 -8.37
CA ALA A 239 27.82 16.46 -7.76
C ALA A 239 26.53 16.84 -7.01
N VAL A 240 26.59 17.92 -6.21
CA VAL A 240 25.44 18.44 -5.47
C VAL A 240 24.36 19.01 -6.41
N ILE A 241 24.74 19.69 -7.49
CA ILE A 241 23.79 20.19 -8.50
C ILE A 241 23.12 19.04 -9.26
N SER A 242 23.85 17.96 -9.54
CA SER A 242 23.32 16.76 -10.17
C SER A 242 22.30 16.04 -9.26
N LEU A 243 22.64 15.86 -7.98
CA LEU A 243 21.72 15.32 -6.96
C LEU A 243 20.45 16.18 -6.77
N ARG A 244 20.55 17.49 -6.97
CA ARG A 244 19.40 18.41 -6.88
C ARG A 244 18.56 18.49 -8.16
N ARG A 245 18.99 17.86 -9.26
CA ARG A 245 18.19 17.70 -10.47
C ARG A 245 17.28 16.46 -10.31
N PRO A 246 15.96 16.63 -10.17
CA PRO A 246 15.06 15.49 -10.08
C PRO A 246 15.04 14.77 -11.44
N GLY A 247 15.44 13.50 -11.46
CA GLY A 247 15.47 12.67 -12.68
C GLY A 247 16.86 12.32 -13.22
N ASN A 248 17.93 12.49 -12.45
CA ASN A 248 19.25 11.99 -12.86
C ASN A 248 19.24 10.45 -12.83
N GLN A 249 19.20 9.84 -14.02
CA GLN A 249 19.45 8.43 -14.23
C GLN A 249 20.96 8.20 -14.20
N THR A 250 21.49 7.93 -13.02
CA THR A 250 22.79 7.27 -12.84
C THR A 250 22.58 6.15 -11.86
#